data_AF-A0A650A6X2-F1
#
_entry.id   AF-A0A650A6X2-F1
#
_cell.length_a   1.000
_cell.length_b   1.000
_cell.length_c   1.000
_cell.angle_alpha   90.00
_cell.angle_beta   90.00
_cell.angle_gamma   90.00
#
_symmetry.space_group_name_H-M   'P 1'
#
loop_
_entity.id
_entity.type
_entity.pdbx_description
1 polymer ?
#
loop_
_entity_poly.entity_id
_entity_poly.type
_entity_poly.pdbx_seq_one_letter_code
_entity_poly.pdbx_strand_id
1 'polypeptide(L)'
;MPLRVYKAVSVFSTLFAILAIVVGFVTLDAATNRGTADLAAVDPLVALVGLGVMVLGAVVYAFSTRFRTAGMGPDGGETDG
;
A
#
# COMPACT_ATOMS: atom_id res chain seq x y z
N MET A 1 -12.22 -18.84 -5.75
CA MET A 1 -11.89 -17.92 -6.86
C MET A 1 -10.99 -18.65 -7.86
N PRO A 2 -11.07 -18.42 -9.17
CA PRO A 2 -10.10 -18.94 -10.13
C PRO A 2 -8.69 -18.43 -9.79
N LEU A 3 -7.67 -19.31 -9.76
CA LEU A 3 -6.29 -18.98 -9.33
C LEU A 3 -5.68 -17.77 -10.06
N ARG A 4 -5.97 -17.61 -11.36
CA ARG A 4 -5.53 -16.46 -12.16
C ARG A 4 -6.03 -15.10 -11.63
N VAL A 5 -7.26 -15.06 -11.13
CA VAL A 5 -7.88 -13.84 -10.59
C VAL A 5 -7.22 -13.49 -9.26
N TYR A 6 -7.00 -14.49 -8.40
CA TYR A 6 -6.27 -14.31 -7.14
C TYR A 6 -4.86 -13.74 -7.38
N LYS A 7 -4.09 -14.34 -8.29
CA LYS A 7 -2.72 -13.90 -8.61
C LYS A 7 -2.71 -12.48 -9.18
N ALA A 8 -3.61 -12.17 -10.11
CA ALA A 8 -3.74 -10.82 -10.66
C ALA A 8 -4.05 -9.81 -9.55
N VAL A 9 -5.09 -10.06 -8.74
CA VAL A 9 -5.49 -9.17 -7.64
C VAL A 9 -4.34 -8.95 -6.67
N SER A 10 -3.62 -10.00 -6.27
CA SER A 10 -2.52 -9.89 -5.32
C SER A 10 -1.35 -9.07 -5.87
N VAL A 11 -0.93 -9.33 -7.12
CA VAL A 11 0.15 -8.59 -7.79
C VAL A 11 -0.24 -7.13 -8.00
N PHE A 12 -1.41 -6.86 -8.58
CA PHE A 12 -1.86 -5.49 -8.81
C PHE A 12 -2.07 -4.72 -7.49
N SER A 13 -2.56 -5.37 -6.44
CA SER A 13 -2.70 -4.74 -5.12
C SER A 13 -1.35 -4.38 -4.53
N THR A 14 -0.34 -5.25 -4.67
CA THR A 14 1.01 -4.98 -4.16
C THR A 14 1.67 -3.85 -4.96
N LEU A 15 1.53 -3.84 -6.28
CA LEU A 15 2.02 -2.75 -7.13
C LEU A 15 1.35 -1.41 -6.80
N PHE A 16 0.02 -1.41 -6.65
CA PHE A 16 -0.72 -0.21 -6.28
C PHE A 16 -0.37 0.28 -4.87
N ALA A 17 -0.21 -0.64 -3.92
CA ALA A 17 0.21 -0.31 -2.56
C ALA A 17 1.58 0.37 -2.53
N ILE A 18 2.57 -0.19 -3.24
CA ILE A 18 3.91 0.40 -3.35
C ILE A 18 3.82 1.79 -4.00
N LEU A 19 3.08 1.91 -5.11
CA LEU A 19 2.91 3.19 -5.79
C LEU A 19 2.29 4.24 -4.87
N ALA A 20 1.21 3.90 -4.17
CA ALA A 20 0.56 4.80 -3.22
C ALA A 20 1.52 5.22 -2.11
N ILE A 21 2.28 4.29 -1.52
CA ILE A 21 3.27 4.60 -0.48
C ILE A 21 4.33 5.58 -1.00
N VAL A 22 4.87 5.35 -2.19
CA VAL A 22 5.88 6.25 -2.79
C VAL A 22 5.30 7.63 -3.09
N VAL A 23 4.10 7.71 -3.66
CA VAL A 23 3.42 8.98 -3.93
C VAL A 23 3.14 9.74 -2.62
N GLY A 24 2.63 9.04 -1.60
CA GLY A 24 2.39 9.61 -0.28
C GLY A 24 3.68 10.13 0.37
N PHE A 25 4.78 9.39 0.24
CA PHE A 25 6.10 9.80 0.73
C PHE A 25 6.59 11.06 0.05
N VAL A 26 6.61 11.09 -1.28
CA VAL A 26 7.07 12.26 -2.03
C VAL A 26 6.22 13.48 -1.71
N THR A 27 4.90 13.31 -1.54
CA THR A 27 3.99 14.40 -1.17
C THR A 27 4.30 14.95 0.24
N LEU A 28 4.49 14.06 1.21
CA LEU A 28 4.84 14.43 2.59
C LEU A 28 6.23 15.07 2.69
N ASP A 29 7.19 14.53 1.96
CA ASP A 29 8.57 15.03 1.87
C ASP A 29 8.61 16.45 1.28
N ALA A 30 7.81 16.70 0.24
CA ALA A 30 7.65 18.04 -0.33
C ALA A 30 7.01 19.01 0.67
N ALA A 31 5.95 18.59 1.38
CA ALA A 31 5.27 19.42 2.38
C ALA A 31 6.18 19.83 3.56
N THR A 32 7.14 18.97 3.89
CA THR A 32 8.05 19.16 5.02
C THR A 32 9.42 19.71 4.61
N ASN A 33 9.61 20.04 3.33
CA ASN A 33 10.90 20.40 2.75
C ASN A 33 12.01 19.40 3.17
N ARG A 34 11.81 18.12 2.85
CA ARG A 34 12.67 17.00 3.26
C ARG A 34 12.87 16.90 4.78
N GLY A 35 11.83 17.21 5.55
CA GLY A 35 11.86 17.21 7.02
C GLY A 35 12.62 18.38 7.66
N THR A 36 12.95 19.43 6.90
CA THR A 36 13.72 20.59 7.40
C THR A 36 12.89 21.86 7.58
N ALA A 37 11.63 21.86 7.13
CA ALA A 37 10.75 23.00 7.31
C ALA A 37 10.45 23.24 8.80
N ASP A 38 10.38 24.52 9.17
CA ASP A 38 9.82 24.91 10.46
C ASP A 38 8.32 24.54 10.50
N LEU A 39 7.79 24.23 11.68
CA LEU A 39 6.42 23.72 11.84
C LEU A 39 5.37 24.72 11.33
N ALA A 40 5.66 26.02 11.47
CA ALA A 40 4.80 27.09 10.96
C ALA A 40 4.78 27.20 9.42
N ALA A 41 5.78 26.64 8.74
CA ALA A 41 5.89 26.64 7.28
C ALA A 41 5.32 25.38 6.61
N VAL A 42 5.02 24.33 7.39
CA VAL A 42 4.43 23.10 6.89
C VAL A 42 2.95 23.32 6.60
N ASP A 43 2.51 22.99 5.38
CA ASP A 43 1.08 22.92 5.06
C ASP A 43 0.49 21.62 5.65
N PRO A 44 -0.37 21.71 6.68
CA PRO A 44 -0.92 20.53 7.34
C PRO A 44 -1.84 19.72 6.43
N LEU A 45 -2.52 20.35 5.46
CA LEU A 45 -3.42 19.64 4.56
C LEU A 45 -2.63 18.75 3.61
N VAL A 46 -1.56 19.27 3.02
CA VAL A 46 -0.70 18.49 2.10
C VAL A 46 0.02 17.36 2.84
N ALA A 47 0.51 17.62 4.06
CA ALA A 47 1.14 16.59 4.89
C ALA A 47 0.15 15.45 5.22
N LEU A 48 -1.08 15.79 5.61
CA LEU A 48 -2.13 14.81 5.90
C LEU A 48 -2.55 14.02 4.66
N VAL A 49 -2.59 14.65 3.48
CA VAL A 49 -2.83 13.94 2.22
C VAL A 49 -1.73 12.92 1.96
N GLY A 50 -0.45 13.31 2.07
CA GLY A 50 0.68 12.40 1.89
C GLY A 50 0.61 11.19 2.83
N LEU A 51 0.33 11.45 4.11
CA LEU A 51 0.16 10.38 5.11
C LEU A 51 -1.06 9.49 4.80
N GLY A 52 -2.19 10.09 4.44
CA GLY A 52 -3.42 9.37 4.10
C GLY A 52 -3.24 8.43 2.91
N VAL A 53 -2.49 8.85 1.90
CA VAL A 53 -2.17 8.01 0.73
C VAL A 53 -1.27 6.83 1.13
N MET A 54 -0.29 7.02 2.01
CA MET A 54 0.50 5.90 2.52
C MET A 54 -0.36 4.89 3.27
N VAL A 55 -1.22 5.37 4.19
CA VAL A 55 -2.11 4.51 4.98
C VAL A 55 -3.04 3.74 4.05
N LEU A 56 -3.59 4.38 3.02
CA LEU A 56 -4.39 3.71 2.01
C LEU A 56 -3.61 2.58 1.30
N GLY A 57 -2.37 2.84 0.88
CA GLY A 57 -1.51 1.81 0.27
C GLY A 57 -1.26 0.62 1.22
N ALA A 58 -0.96 0.90 2.49
CA ALA A 58 -0.78 -0.13 3.51
C ALA A 58 -2.05 -0.97 3.74
N VAL A 59 -3.22 -0.32 3.76
CA VAL A 59 -4.52 -0.99 3.86
C VAL A 59 -4.75 -1.89 2.64
N VAL A 60 -4.55 -1.39 1.42
CA VAL A 60 -4.69 -2.20 0.19
C VAL A 60 -3.82 -3.46 0.24
N TYR A 61 -2.57 -3.33 0.67
CA TYR A 61 -1.67 -4.46 0.87
C TYR A 61 -2.18 -5.44 1.93
N ALA A 62 -2.58 -4.95 3.11
CA ALA A 62 -3.07 -5.78 4.21
C ALA A 62 -4.35 -6.55 3.85
N PHE A 63 -5.23 -5.97 3.04
CA PHE A 63 -6.42 -6.67 2.53
C PHE A 63 -6.08 -7.67 1.43
N SER A 64 -5.09 -7.36 0.57
CA SER A 64 -4.60 -8.29 -0.46
C SER A 64 -4.15 -9.62 0.14
N THR A 65 -3.43 -9.59 1.27
CA THR A 65 -2.91 -10.79 1.93
C THR A 65 -3.99 -11.62 2.65
N ARG A 66 -5.20 -11.10 2.81
CA ARG A 66 -6.32 -11.81 3.45
C ARG A 66 -7.13 -12.68 2.50
N PHE A 67 -6.98 -12.51 1.18
CA PHE A 67 -7.65 -13.37 0.22
C PHE A 67 -7.07 -14.79 0.27
N ARG A 68 -7.93 -15.80 0.49
CA ARG A 68 -7.60 -17.23 0.39
C ARG A 68 -8.56 -17.95 -0.56
N THR A 69 -8.06 -18.94 -1.29
CA THR A 69 -8.85 -19.83 -2.16
C THR A 69 -8.89 -21.26 -1.61
N ALA A 70 -9.95 -22.01 -1.93
CA ALA A 70 -10.00 -23.45 -1.63
C ALA A 70 -8.87 -24.16 -2.37
N GLY A 71 -7.90 -24.72 -1.63
CA GLY A 71 -6.66 -25.30 -2.16
C GLY A 71 -5.36 -24.59 -1.73
N MET A 72 -5.45 -23.42 -1.06
CA MET A 72 -4.27 -22.74 -0.53
C MET A 72 -3.82 -23.39 0.79
N GLY A 73 -2.54 -23.77 0.88
CA GLY A 73 -1.93 -24.25 2.11
C GLY A 73 -1.88 -23.17 3.21
N PRO A 74 -1.52 -23.53 4.46
CA PRO A 74 -1.51 -22.63 5.61
C PRO A 74 -0.71 -21.32 5.36
N ASP A 75 0.34 -21.41 4.54
CA ASP A 75 1.30 -20.33 4.29
C ASP A 75 0.98 -19.55 2.99
N GLY A 76 -0.15 -19.84 2.34
CA GLY A 76 -0.50 -19.21 1.07
C GLY A 76 0.28 -19.75 -0.15
N GLY A 77 0.92 -20.90 -0.02
CA GLY A 77 1.45 -21.69 -1.14
C GLY A 77 0.39 -22.64 -1.73
N GLU A 78 0.59 -23.06 -2.97
CA GLU A 78 -0.17 -24.20 -3.53
C GLU A 78 0.27 -25.46 -2.77
N THR A 79 -0.67 -26.27 -2.29
CA THR A 79 -0.31 -27.60 -1.76
C THR A 79 -0.02 -28.51 -2.95
N ASP A 80 1.25 -28.88 -3.15
CA ASP A 80 1.62 -29.91 -4.10
C ASP A 80 0.84 -31.19 -3.75
N GLY A 81 0.00 -31.65 -4.69
CA GLY A 81 -0.73 -32.91 -4.60
C GLY A 81 0.15 -34.11 -4.92
#